data_AF-A0A914D8N0-F1
#
_entry.id   AF-A0A914D8N0-F1
#
_cell.length_a   1.000
_cell.length_b   1.000
_cell.length_c   1.000
_cell.angle_alpha   90.00
_cell.angle_beta   90.00
_cell.angle_gamma   90.00
#
_symmetry.space_group_name_H-M   'P 1'
#
loop_
_entity.id
_entity.type
_entity.pdbx_description
1 polymer ?
#
loop_
_entity_poly.entity_id
_entity_poly.type
_entity_poly.pdbx_seq_one_letter_code
_entity_poly.pdbx_strand_id
1 'polypeptide(L)'
;MLSCRPNNTLLWFFWATICTVEAVIDVSWWSAVAQLSTSNLLAGSAINRPVCMELKGLSPGQARICELFKDHMPAVGQGARQAIEECEYQFRDNRWNCSTPPDSGIIGPIHKLGTRESAFTYAILSAGVTHEIGRRCRLGMLKSCGCSEAQKPSSVQEDWTWGGCGDNVDYGYRFSRDFIDIREKEENHKRSEDLGRSLMNRWNNEVGRKILRRNTRPKCKCHGVSGSCNLKTCWMQLPTIRQVGSILQSKYRTARRIQINARGNMQFEDQPDKRNPVKKKKRAVELVFLDDSPDYCKADRSSGTTGTKGRICKKDPNASNSCDLLCCGRGYDSYTEEKLEKCRCKFQWCCKVVCEMCRNQTQVHICK
;
A
#
# COMPACT_ATOMS: atom_id res chain seq x y z
N MET A 1 -10.69 40.01 -66.43
CA MET A 1 -10.98 38.79 -67.21
C MET A 1 -10.61 37.61 -66.32
N LEU A 2 -11.48 36.72 -65.83
CA LEU A 2 -12.88 36.37 -66.03
C LEU A 2 -13.41 35.84 -64.67
N SER A 3 -14.73 35.96 -64.49
CA SER A 3 -15.54 35.60 -63.33
C SER A 3 -16.12 34.17 -63.46
N CYS A 4 -16.47 33.54 -62.32
CA CYS A 4 -17.59 32.60 -62.01
C CYS A 4 -18.20 31.72 -63.14
N ARG A 5 -18.64 30.46 -63.00
CA ARG A 5 -19.20 29.63 -61.90
C ARG A 5 -19.52 28.18 -62.45
N PRO A 6 -20.27 27.26 -61.78
CA PRO A 6 -19.86 25.87 -61.57
C PRO A 6 -20.73 24.77 -62.25
N ASN A 7 -20.32 23.51 -62.08
CA ASN A 7 -21.14 22.29 -62.08
C ASN A 7 -20.23 21.14 -61.61
N ASN A 8 -20.63 20.06 -60.93
CA ASN A 8 -21.75 19.70 -60.09
C ASN A 8 -21.27 18.39 -59.40
N THR A 9 -21.75 18.13 -58.19
CA THR A 9 -21.89 16.79 -57.57
C THR A 9 -20.67 15.87 -57.30
N LEU A 10 -20.55 15.55 -56.00
CA LEU A 10 -20.34 14.21 -55.41
C LEU A 10 -18.90 13.73 -55.07
N LEU A 11 -18.79 13.47 -53.76
CA LEU A 11 -17.98 12.47 -53.05
C LEU A 11 -16.55 12.87 -52.64
N TRP A 12 -16.25 12.48 -51.40
CA TRP A 12 -14.95 12.45 -50.71
C TRP A 12 -14.56 13.68 -49.88
N PHE A 13 -15.30 13.92 -48.80
CA PHE A 13 -14.72 14.49 -47.58
C PHE A 13 -14.30 13.35 -46.66
N PHE A 14 -13.00 13.07 -46.59
CA PHE A 14 -12.41 12.31 -45.50
C PHE A 14 -10.94 12.75 -45.37
N TRP A 15 -10.51 13.00 -44.12
CA TRP A 15 -9.16 13.32 -43.63
C TRP A 15 -8.74 14.80 -43.65
N ALA A 16 -9.12 15.51 -42.58
CA ALA A 16 -8.33 16.61 -42.03
C ALA A 16 -7.83 16.23 -40.63
N THR A 17 -6.52 16.30 -40.51
CA THR A 17 -5.63 15.94 -39.42
C THR A 17 -5.91 16.74 -38.14
N ILE A 18 -6.18 16.05 -37.02
CA ILE A 18 -6.06 16.62 -35.67
C ILE A 18 -4.97 15.84 -34.95
N CYS A 19 -3.84 16.52 -34.72
CA CYS A 19 -2.75 16.03 -33.91
C CYS A 19 -2.64 16.98 -32.71
N THR A 20 -3.23 16.62 -31.57
CA THR A 20 -2.90 17.24 -30.27
C THR A 20 -3.21 16.28 -29.12
N VAL A 21 -2.14 15.76 -28.54
CA VAL A 21 -1.95 15.38 -27.13
C VAL A 21 -2.90 14.31 -26.58
N GLU A 22 -2.54 13.04 -26.76
CA GLU A 22 -2.94 12.00 -25.80
C GLU A 22 -2.25 12.30 -24.47
N ALA A 23 -2.96 12.99 -23.58
CA ALA A 23 -2.65 12.92 -22.17
C ALA A 23 -2.78 11.45 -21.76
N VAL A 24 -1.67 10.83 -21.35
CA VAL A 24 -1.68 9.52 -20.69
C VAL A 24 -2.48 9.70 -19.40
N ILE A 25 -3.76 9.36 -19.48
CA ILE A 25 -4.66 9.32 -18.33
C ILE A 25 -4.21 8.09 -17.55
N ASP A 26 -3.53 8.33 -16.43
CA ASP A 26 -3.24 7.30 -15.44
C ASP A 26 -4.59 6.87 -14.83
N VAL A 27 -5.21 5.86 -15.42
CA VAL A 27 -6.50 5.31 -14.97
C VAL A 27 -6.25 4.46 -13.73
N SER A 28 -5.90 5.11 -12.63
CA SER A 28 -5.80 4.47 -11.33
C SER A 28 -7.20 4.31 -10.73
N TRP A 29 -7.56 3.09 -10.33
CA TRP A 29 -8.90 2.69 -9.85
C TRP A 29 -9.45 3.54 -8.68
N TRP A 30 -8.62 4.27 -7.93
CA TRP A 30 -9.14 5.17 -6.88
C TRP A 30 -10.07 6.27 -7.39
N SER A 31 -10.04 6.60 -8.69
CA SER A 31 -10.90 7.62 -9.27
C SER A 31 -12.36 7.15 -9.29
N ALA A 32 -12.59 5.85 -9.46
CA ALA A 32 -13.93 5.25 -9.41
C ALA A 32 -14.46 5.08 -7.98
N VAL A 33 -13.58 4.90 -6.98
CA VAL A 33 -13.98 4.83 -5.56
C VAL A 33 -14.19 6.23 -4.96
N ALA A 34 -13.44 7.23 -5.43
CA ALA A 34 -13.62 8.64 -5.06
C ALA A 34 -14.92 9.24 -5.66
N GLN A 35 -15.39 8.72 -6.79
CA GLN A 35 -16.65 9.13 -7.43
C GLN A 35 -17.93 8.72 -6.68
N LEU A 36 -17.83 8.00 -5.56
CA LEU A 36 -18.97 7.67 -4.70
C LEU A 36 -19.45 8.86 -3.83
N SER A 37 -18.80 10.03 -3.90
CA SER A 37 -19.31 11.26 -3.27
C SER A 37 -20.28 12.01 -4.20
N THR A 38 -21.57 11.84 -3.93
CA THR A 38 -22.68 12.74 -4.28
C THR A 38 -22.76 13.21 -5.74
N SER A 39 -23.37 12.42 -6.62
CA SER A 39 -24.42 12.83 -7.58
C SER A 39 -24.56 11.79 -8.70
N ASN A 40 -25.64 11.01 -8.67
CA ASN A 40 -26.29 10.37 -9.82
C ASN A 40 -27.55 9.66 -9.32
N LEU A 41 -28.52 10.46 -8.88
CA LEU A 41 -29.92 10.09 -8.91
C LEU A 41 -30.46 10.71 -10.20
N LEU A 42 -31.27 9.95 -10.94
CA LEU A 42 -31.95 10.27 -12.21
C LEU A 42 -31.27 9.77 -13.49
N ALA A 43 -31.29 8.45 -13.70
CA ALA A 43 -31.57 7.86 -15.01
C ALA A 43 -32.04 6.41 -14.81
N GLY A 44 -33.33 6.16 -15.02
CA GLY A 44 -33.87 4.81 -15.03
C GLY A 44 -33.49 4.09 -16.32
N SER A 45 -33.02 2.83 -16.19
CA SER A 45 -33.20 1.67 -17.11
C SER A 45 -31.95 0.79 -17.18
N ALA A 46 -31.81 -0.16 -16.24
CA ALA A 46 -31.24 -1.50 -16.44
C ALA A 46 -31.30 -2.23 -15.09
N ILE A 47 -31.50 -3.54 -15.10
CA ILE A 47 -31.55 -4.43 -13.94
C ILE A 47 -30.45 -4.05 -12.93
N ASN A 48 -30.84 -3.44 -11.80
CA ASN A 48 -29.91 -2.80 -10.84
C ASN A 48 -28.91 -3.81 -10.28
N ARG A 49 -27.77 -3.99 -10.96
CA ARG A 49 -26.62 -4.61 -10.33
C ARG A 49 -26.15 -3.69 -9.20
N PRO A 50 -25.81 -4.23 -8.03
CA PRO A 50 -25.27 -3.40 -6.96
C PRO A 50 -24.01 -2.66 -7.46
N VAL A 51 -23.89 -1.36 -7.15
CA VAL A 51 -22.81 -0.46 -7.63
C VAL A 51 -21.41 -1.08 -7.44
N CYS A 52 -21.19 -1.80 -6.34
CA CYS A 52 -19.91 -2.45 -6.04
C CYS A 52 -19.61 -3.65 -6.94
N MET A 53 -20.62 -4.30 -7.54
CA MET A 53 -20.42 -5.43 -8.47
C MET A 53 -19.90 -4.98 -9.83
N GLU A 54 -20.02 -3.69 -10.15
CA GLU A 54 -19.51 -3.10 -11.39
C GLU A 54 -18.07 -2.59 -11.25
N LEU A 55 -17.57 -2.49 -10.02
CA LEU A 55 -16.20 -2.04 -9.76
C LEU A 55 -15.19 -3.10 -10.22
N LYS A 56 -14.41 -2.75 -11.24
CA LYS A 56 -13.29 -3.58 -11.71
C LYS A 56 -12.29 -3.82 -10.58
N GLY A 57 -11.99 -5.09 -10.34
CA GLY A 57 -10.95 -5.53 -9.41
C GLY A 57 -11.46 -6.06 -8.06
N LEU A 58 -12.74 -5.89 -7.71
CA LEU A 58 -13.33 -6.58 -6.55
C LEU A 58 -13.72 -8.02 -6.92
N SER A 59 -13.46 -8.96 -6.03
CA SER A 59 -14.08 -10.29 -6.11
C SER A 59 -15.59 -10.21 -5.83
N PRO A 60 -16.41 -11.18 -6.28
CA PRO A 60 -17.83 -11.22 -5.96
C PRO A 60 -18.14 -11.12 -4.46
N GLY A 61 -17.31 -11.70 -3.60
CA GLY A 61 -17.44 -11.60 -2.14
C GLY A 61 -17.05 -10.24 -1.60
N GLN A 62 -15.98 -9.64 -2.14
CA GLN A 62 -15.61 -8.27 -1.79
C GLN A 62 -16.70 -7.27 -2.19
N ALA A 63 -17.31 -7.45 -3.36
CA ALA A 63 -18.41 -6.62 -3.82
C ALA A 63 -19.65 -6.74 -2.92
N ARG A 64 -19.98 -7.94 -2.42
CA ARG A 64 -21.05 -8.10 -1.41
C ARG A 64 -20.74 -7.37 -0.10
N ILE A 65 -19.50 -7.43 0.38
CA ILE A 65 -19.09 -6.69 1.59
C ILE A 65 -19.12 -5.18 1.34
N CYS A 66 -18.67 -4.74 0.16
CA CYS A 66 -18.74 -3.34 -0.28
C CYS A 66 -20.17 -2.81 -0.26
N GLU A 67 -21.15 -3.59 -0.72
CA GLU A 67 -22.56 -3.19 -0.67
C GLU A 67 -23.08 -2.99 0.76
N LEU A 68 -22.64 -3.83 1.69
CA LEU A 68 -23.02 -3.74 3.11
C LEU A 68 -22.31 -2.57 3.83
N PHE A 69 -21.08 -2.27 3.43
CA PHE A 69 -20.19 -1.32 4.10
C PHE A 69 -19.68 -0.23 3.14
N LYS A 70 -20.59 0.40 2.39
CA LYS A 70 -20.23 1.42 1.38
C LYS A 70 -19.44 2.59 1.98
N ASP A 71 -19.80 3.02 3.18
CA ASP A 71 -19.11 4.09 3.93
C ASP A 71 -17.67 3.73 4.30
N HIS A 72 -17.31 2.44 4.29
CA HIS A 72 -15.95 1.96 4.57
C HIS A 72 -15.04 2.02 3.34
N MET A 73 -15.59 2.01 2.12
CA MET A 73 -14.79 1.89 0.89
C MET A 73 -13.80 3.05 0.66
N PRO A 74 -14.13 4.32 0.97
CA PRO A 74 -13.14 5.39 0.91
C PRO A 74 -11.97 5.20 1.89
N ALA A 75 -12.21 4.53 3.02
CA ALA A 75 -11.18 4.19 4.00
C ALA A 75 -10.33 3.01 3.52
N VAL A 76 -10.95 2.00 2.89
CA VAL A 76 -10.22 0.89 2.24
C VAL A 76 -9.27 1.42 1.18
N GLY A 77 -9.75 2.26 0.26
CA GLY A 77 -8.92 2.84 -0.80
C GLY A 77 -7.78 3.70 -0.25
N GLN A 78 -8.06 4.53 0.76
CA GLN A 78 -7.04 5.36 1.41
C GLN A 78 -5.99 4.52 2.16
N GLY A 79 -6.41 3.47 2.87
CA GLY A 79 -5.51 2.59 3.60
C GLY A 79 -4.62 1.76 2.67
N ALA A 80 -5.16 1.31 1.53
CA ALA A 80 -4.40 0.64 0.50
C ALA A 80 -3.36 1.57 -0.15
N ARG A 81 -3.74 2.83 -0.45
CA ARG A 81 -2.81 3.84 -0.98
C ARG A 81 -1.64 4.10 -0.03
N GLN A 82 -1.92 4.41 1.24
CA GLN A 82 -0.87 4.64 2.25
C GLN A 82 0.07 3.44 2.40
N ALA A 83 -0.45 2.22 2.24
CA ALA A 83 0.36 1.01 2.28
C ALA A 83 1.28 0.85 1.07
N ILE A 84 0.83 1.20 -0.14
CA ILE A 84 1.69 1.19 -1.34
C ILE A 84 2.75 2.29 -1.27
N GLU A 85 2.38 3.51 -0.89
CA GLU A 85 3.33 4.61 -0.66
C GLU A 85 4.42 4.20 0.36
N GLU A 86 4.02 3.50 1.41
CA GLU A 86 4.97 2.98 2.40
C GLU A 86 5.82 1.83 1.85
N CYS A 87 5.26 0.97 0.99
CA CYS A 87 6.00 -0.09 0.31
C CYS A 87 7.07 0.50 -0.62
N GLU A 88 6.70 1.45 -1.48
CA GLU A 88 7.63 2.20 -2.32
C GLU A 88 8.71 2.86 -1.47
N TYR A 89 8.34 3.46 -0.33
CA TYR A 89 9.31 4.03 0.59
C TYR A 89 10.30 3.00 1.13
N GLN A 90 9.85 1.83 1.59
CA GLN A 90 10.73 0.79 2.16
C GLN A 90 11.65 0.15 1.11
N PHE A 91 11.24 0.16 -0.16
CA PHE A 91 11.94 -0.49 -1.27
C PHE A 91 12.55 0.49 -2.29
N ARG A 92 12.51 1.80 -2.05
CA ARG A 92 12.99 2.85 -2.97
C ARG A 92 14.42 2.66 -3.48
N ASP A 93 15.26 2.01 -2.66
CA ASP A 93 16.68 1.78 -2.95
C ASP A 93 16.96 0.36 -3.49
N ASN A 94 15.97 -0.52 -3.49
CA ASN A 94 16.09 -1.90 -3.93
C ASN A 94 15.82 -2.02 -5.44
N ARG A 95 16.28 -3.09 -6.10
CA ARG A 95 16.01 -3.36 -7.54
C ARG A 95 14.52 -3.46 -7.85
N TRP A 96 13.77 -4.14 -6.99
CA TRP A 96 12.32 -4.03 -6.93
C TRP A 96 11.93 -2.90 -5.99
N ASN A 97 11.23 -1.88 -6.48
CA ASN A 97 10.85 -0.68 -5.74
C ASN A 97 9.36 -0.62 -5.41
N CYS A 98 8.71 -1.77 -5.24
CA CYS A 98 7.26 -1.88 -5.10
C CYS A 98 6.43 -1.41 -6.31
N SER A 99 7.05 -1.32 -7.48
CA SER A 99 6.33 -1.10 -8.73
C SER A 99 5.43 -2.29 -9.03
N THR A 100 4.15 -2.00 -9.20
CA THR A 100 3.14 -2.95 -9.68
C THR A 100 3.10 -2.89 -11.21
N PRO A 101 2.95 -4.02 -11.92
CA PRO A 101 2.75 -4.00 -13.36
C PRO A 101 1.57 -3.08 -13.73
N PRO A 102 1.68 -2.26 -14.80
CA PRO A 102 0.51 -1.57 -15.35
C PRO A 102 -0.55 -2.64 -15.62
N ASP A 103 -1.78 -2.42 -15.14
CA ASP A 103 -2.94 -3.34 -15.15
C ASP A 103 -3.19 -4.19 -13.89
N SER A 104 -2.28 -4.21 -12.90
CA SER A 104 -2.55 -4.87 -11.62
C SER A 104 -3.34 -3.95 -10.68
N GLY A 105 -4.62 -4.27 -10.45
CA GLY A 105 -5.45 -3.51 -9.51
C GLY A 105 -4.94 -3.67 -8.06
N ILE A 106 -4.95 -2.58 -7.28
CA ILE A 106 -4.47 -2.55 -5.88
C ILE A 106 -5.30 -3.49 -4.97
N ILE A 107 -6.55 -3.78 -5.32
CA ILE A 107 -7.45 -4.72 -4.62
C ILE A 107 -7.70 -6.00 -5.46
N GLY A 108 -6.91 -6.23 -6.52
CA GLY A 108 -6.87 -7.46 -7.35
C GLY A 108 -5.67 -8.37 -7.01
N PRO A 109 -5.46 -9.51 -7.68
CA PRO A 109 -4.24 -10.29 -7.51
C PRO A 109 -3.03 -9.40 -7.81
N ILE A 110 -2.29 -9.06 -6.76
CA ILE A 110 -1.29 -7.98 -6.81
C ILE A 110 -0.01 -8.48 -7.44
N HIS A 111 0.31 -9.74 -7.17
CA HIS A 111 1.52 -10.40 -7.63
C HIS A 111 1.19 -11.71 -8.31
N LYS A 112 1.82 -11.94 -9.46
CA LYS A 112 1.75 -13.21 -10.20
C LYS A 112 2.63 -14.30 -9.61
N LEU A 113 3.54 -13.97 -8.70
CA LEU A 113 4.48 -14.92 -8.08
C LEU A 113 4.36 -14.79 -6.57
N GLY A 114 4.55 -15.90 -5.85
CA GLY A 114 4.56 -15.96 -4.41
C GLY A 114 5.94 -15.64 -3.82
N THR A 115 6.54 -14.51 -4.19
CA THR A 115 7.89 -14.12 -3.75
C THR A 115 7.90 -13.46 -2.36
N ARG A 116 9.10 -13.17 -1.85
CA ARG A 116 9.27 -12.38 -0.61
C ARG A 116 8.66 -10.98 -0.75
N GLU A 117 8.78 -10.36 -1.93
CA GLU A 117 8.20 -9.05 -2.23
C GLU A 117 6.67 -9.07 -2.16
N SER A 118 6.07 -10.13 -2.70
CA SER A 118 4.64 -10.38 -2.59
C SER A 118 4.21 -10.50 -1.14
N ALA A 119 4.93 -11.30 -0.36
CA ALA A 119 4.65 -11.50 1.06
C ALA A 119 4.62 -10.18 1.85
N PHE A 120 5.59 -9.28 1.60
CA PHE A 120 5.59 -7.94 2.20
C PHE A 120 4.36 -7.13 1.75
N THR A 121 4.06 -7.13 0.45
CA THR A 121 2.96 -6.34 -0.13
C THR A 121 1.60 -6.70 0.46
N TYR A 122 1.28 -8.00 0.53
CA TYR A 122 0.05 -8.49 1.16
C TYR A 122 -0.04 -8.08 2.64
N ALA A 123 1.07 -8.17 3.38
CA ALA A 123 1.11 -7.80 4.79
C ALA A 123 0.91 -6.29 5.01
N ILE A 124 1.62 -5.43 4.27
CA ILE A 124 1.50 -3.97 4.44
C ILE A 124 0.12 -3.47 4.00
N LEU A 125 -0.46 -4.03 2.93
CA LEU A 125 -1.81 -3.66 2.47
C LEU A 125 -2.89 -4.03 3.50
N SER A 126 -2.83 -5.25 4.04
CA SER A 126 -3.79 -5.64 5.07
C SER A 126 -3.61 -4.81 6.34
N ALA A 127 -2.38 -4.47 6.72
CA ALA A 127 -2.12 -3.55 7.82
C ALA A 127 -2.63 -2.13 7.52
N GLY A 128 -2.43 -1.61 6.31
CA GLY A 128 -2.87 -0.27 5.90
C GLY A 128 -4.39 -0.10 5.94
N VAL A 129 -5.14 -1.10 5.45
CA VAL A 129 -6.61 -1.10 5.54
C VAL A 129 -7.07 -1.18 6.99
N THR A 130 -6.49 -2.07 7.82
CA THR A 130 -6.82 -2.12 9.26
C THR A 130 -6.51 -0.80 9.96
N HIS A 131 -5.37 -0.17 9.64
CA HIS A 131 -4.93 1.09 10.23
C HIS A 131 -5.92 2.22 9.90
N GLU A 132 -6.26 2.41 8.63
CA GLU A 132 -7.16 3.49 8.21
C GLU A 132 -8.58 3.29 8.73
N ILE A 133 -9.13 2.07 8.69
CA ILE A 133 -10.47 1.77 9.23
C ILE A 133 -10.52 2.04 10.74
N GLY A 134 -9.56 1.51 11.52
CA GLY A 134 -9.52 1.73 12.97
C GLY A 134 -9.37 3.20 13.35
N ARG A 135 -8.63 3.98 12.54
CA ARG A 135 -8.48 5.43 12.68
C ARG A 135 -9.79 6.17 12.41
N ARG A 136 -10.53 5.80 11.36
CA ARG A 136 -11.81 6.45 11.01
C ARG A 136 -12.93 6.14 12.00
N CYS A 137 -12.94 4.95 12.60
CA CYS A 137 -13.84 4.64 13.72
C CYS A 137 -13.65 5.64 14.87
N ARG A 138 -12.41 5.93 15.25
CA ARG A 138 -12.09 6.93 16.29
C ARG A 138 -12.54 8.34 15.92
N LEU A 139 -12.50 8.68 14.64
CA LEU A 139 -12.92 9.99 14.15
C LEU A 139 -14.44 10.11 13.98
N GLY A 140 -15.22 9.05 14.26
CA GLY A 140 -16.66 9.03 14.06
C GLY A 140 -17.09 9.11 12.59
N MET A 141 -16.19 8.73 11.66
CA MET A 141 -16.45 8.83 10.21
C MET A 141 -17.14 7.60 9.63
N LEU A 142 -17.31 6.53 10.42
CA LEU A 142 -17.93 5.27 10.00
C LEU A 142 -19.11 4.98 10.92
N LYS A 143 -20.25 4.56 10.36
CA LYS A 143 -21.48 4.38 11.14
C LYS A 143 -21.46 3.13 12.02
N SER A 144 -20.72 2.10 11.58
CA SER A 144 -20.72 0.78 12.18
C SER A 144 -19.70 0.59 13.31
N CYS A 145 -18.94 1.63 13.67
CA CYS A 145 -17.94 1.56 14.73
C CYS A 145 -17.73 2.90 15.43
N GLY A 146 -17.25 2.84 16.67
CA GLY A 146 -16.85 4.01 17.45
C GLY A 146 -15.42 3.88 17.98
N CYS A 147 -15.15 4.58 19.08
CA CYS A 147 -13.88 4.53 19.79
C CYS A 147 -13.49 3.10 20.21
N SER A 148 -12.20 2.88 20.45
CA SER A 148 -11.71 1.63 21.03
C SER A 148 -12.33 1.35 22.40
N GLU A 149 -12.82 0.13 22.58
CA GLU A 149 -13.30 -0.41 23.87
C GLU A 149 -12.19 -1.17 24.63
N ALA A 150 -10.92 -0.96 24.25
CA ALA A 150 -9.81 -1.64 24.90
C ALA A 150 -9.73 -1.27 26.39
N GLN A 151 -9.57 -2.29 27.23
CA GLN A 151 -9.32 -2.10 28.65
C GLN A 151 -7.96 -1.44 28.89
N LYS A 152 -7.84 -0.72 30.01
CA LYS A 152 -6.58 -0.10 30.45
C LYS A 152 -5.49 -1.17 30.54
N PRO A 153 -4.42 -1.10 29.74
CA PRO A 153 -3.35 -2.08 29.81
C PRO A 153 -2.49 -1.83 31.06
N SER A 154 -1.93 -2.91 31.61
CA SER A 154 -1.05 -2.87 32.80
C SER A 154 0.23 -2.04 32.63
N SER A 155 0.59 -1.71 31.39
CA SER A 155 1.72 -0.80 31.09
C SER A 155 1.43 0.67 31.41
N VAL A 156 0.19 1.03 31.70
CA VAL A 156 -0.24 2.38 32.06
C VAL A 156 -0.39 2.44 33.58
N GLN A 157 0.27 3.40 34.23
CA GLN A 157 0.23 3.54 35.68
C GLN A 157 -1.22 3.76 36.17
N GLU A 158 -1.53 3.25 37.36
CA GLU A 158 -2.89 3.23 37.92
C GLU A 158 -3.49 4.63 38.10
N ASP A 159 -2.68 5.59 38.51
CA ASP A 159 -3.01 7.00 38.72
C ASP A 159 -3.39 7.73 37.43
N TRP A 160 -3.03 7.20 36.25
CA TRP A 160 -3.36 7.84 34.98
C TRP A 160 -4.77 7.48 34.53
N THR A 161 -5.53 8.50 34.11
CA THR A 161 -6.89 8.28 33.62
C THR A 161 -6.86 7.52 32.31
N TRP A 162 -7.58 6.40 32.24
CA TRP A 162 -7.85 5.70 30.99
C TRP A 162 -9.14 6.24 30.38
N GLY A 163 -9.06 6.82 29.19
CA GLY A 163 -10.23 7.45 28.59
C GLY A 163 -9.91 8.24 27.32
N GLY A 164 -10.90 8.99 26.85
CA GLY A 164 -10.86 9.60 25.53
C GLY A 164 -11.21 8.60 24.43
N CYS A 165 -11.04 9.02 23.17
CA CYS A 165 -11.37 8.20 22.02
C CYS A 165 -10.10 7.61 21.40
N GLY A 166 -9.85 6.32 21.62
CA GLY A 166 -8.73 5.58 21.03
C GLY A 166 -9.03 4.98 19.65
N ASP A 167 -7.99 4.67 18.88
CA ASP A 167 -8.10 4.03 17.56
C ASP A 167 -8.67 2.60 17.72
N ASN A 168 -9.73 2.26 16.98
CA ASN A 168 -10.42 0.97 17.11
C ASN A 168 -9.78 -0.12 16.24
N VAL A 169 -8.59 -0.57 16.66
CA VAL A 169 -7.79 -1.55 15.93
C VAL A 169 -8.50 -2.90 15.76
N ASP A 170 -9.28 -3.35 16.75
CA ASP A 170 -9.95 -4.65 16.70
C ASP A 170 -11.10 -4.65 15.68
N TYR A 171 -11.85 -3.54 15.55
CA TYR A 171 -12.83 -3.39 14.47
C TYR A 171 -12.14 -3.42 13.10
N GLY A 172 -11.11 -2.60 12.89
CA GLY A 172 -10.37 -2.57 11.64
C GLY A 172 -9.73 -3.92 11.28
N TYR A 173 -9.32 -4.70 12.29
CA TYR A 173 -8.75 -6.03 12.11
C TYR A 173 -9.78 -6.98 11.52
N ARG A 174 -10.97 -7.03 12.15
CA ARG A 174 -12.08 -7.89 11.71
C ARG A 174 -12.53 -7.51 10.31
N PHE A 175 -12.76 -6.22 10.07
CA PHE A 175 -13.16 -5.71 8.76
C PHE A 175 -12.14 -6.07 7.67
N SER A 176 -10.84 -5.78 7.90
CA SER A 176 -9.79 -6.09 6.92
C SER A 176 -9.67 -7.59 6.65
N ARG A 177 -9.77 -8.44 7.68
CA ARG A 177 -9.79 -9.90 7.51
C ARG A 177 -10.96 -10.35 6.63
N ASP A 178 -12.16 -9.83 6.90
CA ASP A 178 -13.36 -10.26 6.20
C ASP A 178 -13.38 -9.73 4.76
N PHE A 179 -12.90 -8.51 4.52
CA PHE A 179 -12.85 -7.89 3.20
C PHE A 179 -11.67 -8.33 2.33
N ILE A 180 -10.45 -8.42 2.87
CA ILE A 180 -9.26 -8.75 2.06
C ILE A 180 -9.16 -10.25 1.83
N ASP A 181 -9.41 -11.08 2.85
CA ASP A 181 -9.18 -12.52 2.75
C ASP A 181 -10.32 -13.25 2.02
N ILE A 182 -11.47 -12.62 1.76
CA ILE A 182 -12.60 -13.29 1.09
C ILE A 182 -12.24 -13.73 -0.33
N ARG A 183 -11.52 -12.91 -1.09
CA ARG A 183 -11.07 -13.25 -2.45
C ARG A 183 -10.28 -14.55 -2.48
N GLU A 184 -9.31 -14.66 -1.58
CA GLU A 184 -8.44 -15.83 -1.46
C GLU A 184 -9.22 -17.10 -1.04
N LYS A 185 -10.43 -16.96 -0.47
CA LYS A 185 -11.32 -18.08 -0.10
C LYS A 185 -12.31 -18.47 -1.19
N GLU A 186 -12.67 -17.54 -2.08
CA GLU A 186 -13.68 -17.76 -3.13
C GLU A 186 -13.13 -18.52 -4.33
N GLU A 187 -11.85 -18.35 -4.63
CA GLU A 187 -11.21 -19.09 -5.71
C GLU A 187 -11.23 -20.61 -5.39
N ASN A 188 -11.83 -21.40 -6.29
CA ASN A 188 -11.84 -22.85 -6.19
C ASN A 188 -10.50 -23.40 -6.69
N HIS A 189 -9.51 -23.44 -5.78
CA HIS A 189 -8.14 -23.85 -6.06
C HIS A 189 -8.00 -25.38 -6.23
N LYS A 190 -8.69 -25.98 -7.21
CA LYS A 190 -8.58 -27.41 -7.55
C LYS A 190 -7.17 -27.81 -8.06
N ARG A 191 -6.28 -26.83 -8.29
CA ARG A 191 -4.85 -27.01 -8.62
C ARG A 191 -3.98 -26.67 -7.40
N SER A 192 -3.00 -27.53 -7.14
CA SER A 192 -2.13 -27.47 -5.94
C SER A 192 -1.35 -26.14 -5.81
N GLU A 193 -0.88 -25.58 -6.92
CA GLU A 193 -0.02 -24.37 -6.91
C GLU A 193 -0.81 -23.12 -6.50
N ASP A 194 -1.99 -22.91 -7.07
CA ASP A 194 -2.84 -21.76 -6.73
C ASP A 194 -3.33 -21.85 -5.27
N LEU A 195 -3.61 -23.06 -4.77
CA LEU A 195 -3.96 -23.28 -3.37
C LEU A 195 -2.85 -22.81 -2.43
N GLY A 196 -1.59 -23.12 -2.78
CA GLY A 196 -0.44 -22.67 -2.01
C GLY A 196 -0.37 -21.15 -1.91
N ARG A 197 -0.60 -20.46 -3.02
CA ARG A 197 -0.59 -18.99 -3.10
C ARG A 197 -1.68 -18.36 -2.25
N SER A 198 -2.92 -18.85 -2.31
CA SER A 198 -4.01 -18.36 -1.45
C SER A 198 -3.68 -18.53 0.04
N LEU A 199 -3.12 -19.68 0.43
CA LEU A 199 -2.71 -19.92 1.82
C LEU A 199 -1.60 -18.95 2.25
N MET A 200 -0.59 -18.73 1.39
CA MET A 200 0.50 -17.78 1.60
C MET A 200 -0.04 -16.34 1.75
N ASN A 201 -0.90 -15.90 0.85
CA ASN A 201 -1.51 -14.56 0.85
C ASN A 201 -2.27 -14.32 2.16
N ARG A 202 -3.16 -15.25 2.54
CA ARG A 202 -3.93 -15.16 3.79
C ARG A 202 -3.04 -15.14 5.03
N TRP A 203 -1.96 -15.91 5.04
CA TRP A 203 -0.98 -15.89 6.13
C TRP A 203 -0.31 -14.53 6.23
N ASN A 204 0.18 -13.98 5.13
CA ASN A 204 0.88 -12.69 5.13
C ASN A 204 -0.06 -11.53 5.46
N ASN A 205 -1.30 -11.53 4.96
CA ASN A 205 -2.34 -10.58 5.38
C ASN A 205 -2.51 -10.60 6.91
N GLU A 206 -2.62 -11.80 7.48
CA GLU A 206 -2.77 -12.00 8.91
C GLU A 206 -1.55 -11.53 9.71
N VAL A 207 -0.34 -11.74 9.20
CA VAL A 207 0.90 -11.24 9.80
C VAL A 207 0.88 -9.71 9.86
N GLY A 208 0.48 -9.04 8.77
CA GLY A 208 0.32 -7.59 8.71
C GLY A 208 -0.62 -7.05 9.79
N ARG A 209 -1.84 -7.60 9.86
CA ARG A 209 -2.83 -7.21 10.88
C ARG A 209 -2.34 -7.46 12.31
N LYS A 210 -1.67 -8.60 12.55
CA LYS A 210 -1.09 -8.92 13.86
C LYS A 210 0.01 -7.96 14.26
N ILE A 211 0.89 -7.58 13.33
CA ILE A 211 1.98 -6.63 13.60
C ILE A 211 1.39 -5.29 14.01
N LEU A 212 0.41 -4.78 13.27
CA LEU A 212 -0.26 -3.53 13.61
C LEU A 212 -0.92 -3.60 15.00
N ARG A 213 -1.73 -4.63 15.26
CA ARG A 213 -2.44 -4.81 16.53
C ARG A 213 -1.47 -4.95 17.71
N ARG A 214 -0.40 -5.74 17.58
CA ARG A 214 0.60 -5.94 18.65
C ARG A 214 1.45 -4.71 18.94
N ASN A 215 1.55 -3.77 17.99
CA ASN A 215 2.29 -2.52 18.16
C ASN A 215 1.37 -1.31 18.42
N THR A 216 0.07 -1.53 18.59
CA THR A 216 -0.84 -0.50 19.11
C THR A 216 -0.52 -0.29 20.58
N ARG A 217 -0.27 0.96 20.98
CA ARG A 217 0.20 1.29 22.34
C ARG A 217 -0.63 2.43 22.93
N PRO A 218 -0.70 2.52 24.27
CA PRO A 218 -1.23 3.70 24.95
C PRO A 218 -0.44 4.95 24.56
N LYS A 219 -1.16 6.01 24.20
CA LYS A 219 -0.61 7.37 24.14
C LYS A 219 -1.36 8.25 25.13
N CYS A 220 -0.60 9.09 25.82
CA CYS A 220 -1.12 9.97 26.86
C CYS A 220 -0.99 11.44 26.48
N LYS A 221 -1.91 12.27 26.96
CA LYS A 221 -1.83 13.73 26.93
C LYS A 221 -1.85 14.28 28.34
N CYS A 222 -0.96 15.23 28.61
CA CYS A 222 -0.87 15.92 29.90
C CYS A 222 -1.85 17.10 29.97
N HIS A 223 -2.43 17.29 31.15
CA HIS A 223 -3.50 18.27 31.41
C HIS A 223 -3.18 19.23 32.58
N GLY A 224 -1.94 19.28 33.05
CA GLY A 224 -1.55 20.17 34.16
C GLY A 224 -1.32 21.63 33.74
N VAL A 225 -1.34 22.53 34.73
CA VAL A 225 -1.06 23.97 34.57
C VAL A 225 0.29 24.16 33.87
N SER A 226 0.35 25.07 32.89
CA SER A 226 1.54 25.35 32.07
C SER A 226 2.14 24.12 31.37
N GLY A 227 1.34 23.09 31.06
CA GLY A 227 1.81 21.89 30.39
C GLY A 227 2.45 20.84 31.30
N SER A 228 2.29 20.98 32.63
CA SER A 228 2.73 19.94 33.58
C SER A 228 1.99 18.62 33.39
N CYS A 229 2.63 17.51 33.73
CA CYS A 229 2.12 16.14 33.53
C CYS A 229 1.58 15.48 34.81
N ASN A 230 1.16 16.26 35.81
CA ASN A 230 0.61 15.76 37.07
C ASN A 230 -0.74 15.06 36.88
N LEU A 231 -1.51 15.48 35.87
CA LEU A 231 -2.70 14.79 35.39
C LEU A 231 -2.49 14.43 33.92
N LYS A 232 -2.81 13.20 33.55
CA LYS A 232 -2.83 12.80 32.15
C LYS A 232 -3.87 11.74 31.85
N THR A 233 -4.36 11.81 30.62
CA THR A 233 -5.34 10.88 30.07
C THR A 233 -4.71 10.11 28.94
N CYS A 234 -4.88 8.79 28.94
CA CYS A 234 -4.31 7.88 27.95
C CYS A 234 -5.40 7.12 27.20
N TRP A 235 -5.14 6.85 25.92
CA TRP A 235 -5.99 6.05 25.04
C TRP A 235 -5.14 5.14 24.16
N MET A 236 -5.74 4.11 23.57
CA MET A 236 -5.07 3.29 22.56
C MET A 236 -4.82 4.09 21.28
N GLN A 237 -3.59 4.06 20.78
CA GLN A 237 -3.22 4.68 19.52
C GLN A 237 -2.51 3.66 18.60
N LEU A 238 -2.92 3.64 17.34
CA LEU A 238 -2.26 2.89 16.28
C LEU A 238 -0.83 3.42 16.05
N PRO A 239 0.17 2.54 15.77
CA PRO A 239 1.49 2.99 15.35
C PRO A 239 1.39 3.69 13.98
N THR A 240 2.40 4.51 13.64
CA THR A 240 2.43 5.11 12.30
C THR A 240 2.65 4.03 11.24
N ILE A 241 2.14 4.25 10.03
CA ILE A 241 2.36 3.30 8.93
C ILE A 241 3.86 3.09 8.65
N ARG A 242 4.69 4.12 8.84
CA ARG A 242 6.16 4.04 8.77
C ARG A 242 6.75 3.05 9.78
N GLN A 243 6.27 3.05 11.02
CA GLN A 243 6.71 2.09 12.03
C GLN A 243 6.35 0.66 11.64
N VAL A 244 5.14 0.46 11.11
CA VAL A 244 4.67 -0.85 10.62
C VAL A 244 5.51 -1.32 9.43
N GLY A 245 5.75 -0.43 8.46
CA GLY A 245 6.60 -0.67 7.30
C GLY A 245 8.01 -1.10 7.69
N SER A 246 8.64 -0.39 8.63
CA SER A 246 9.97 -0.77 9.13
C SER A 246 10.01 -2.14 9.82
N ILE A 247 8.97 -2.48 10.60
CA ILE A 247 8.86 -3.81 11.22
C ILE A 247 8.69 -4.89 10.16
N LEU A 248 7.79 -4.67 9.19
CA LEU A 248 7.58 -5.59 8.08
C LEU A 248 8.84 -5.73 7.21
N GLN A 249 9.64 -4.68 7.06
CA GLN A 249 10.87 -4.73 6.28
C GLN A 249 11.92 -5.62 6.96
N SER A 250 12.00 -5.59 8.29
CA SER A 250 12.78 -6.55 9.05
C SER A 250 12.26 -7.99 8.87
N LYS A 251 10.94 -8.18 8.83
CA LYS A 251 10.32 -9.50 8.58
C LYS A 251 10.54 -10.02 7.16
N TYR A 252 10.57 -9.13 6.17
CA TYR A 252 10.86 -9.46 4.78
C TYR A 252 12.28 -10.07 4.64
N ARG A 253 13.27 -9.47 5.30
CA ARG A 253 14.67 -9.98 5.28
C ARG A 253 14.81 -11.38 5.88
N THR A 254 13.94 -11.74 6.82
CA THR A 254 13.92 -13.04 7.49
C THR A 254 12.70 -13.89 7.10
N ALA A 255 12.08 -13.60 5.94
CA ALA A 255 10.93 -14.36 5.47
C ALA A 255 11.33 -15.80 5.17
N ARG A 256 10.39 -16.74 5.34
CA ARG A 256 10.68 -18.17 5.24
C ARG A 256 9.91 -18.85 4.13
N ARG A 257 10.57 -19.81 3.46
CA ARG A 257 9.95 -20.60 2.41
C ARG A 257 8.98 -21.63 3.00
N ILE A 258 7.86 -21.80 2.31
CA ILE A 258 6.83 -22.79 2.65
C ILE A 258 6.60 -23.75 1.49
N GLN A 259 6.04 -24.91 1.81
CA GLN A 259 5.60 -25.93 0.88
C GLN A 259 4.19 -26.40 1.26
N ILE A 260 3.43 -26.89 0.29
CA ILE A 260 2.10 -27.46 0.51
C ILE A 260 2.23 -28.98 0.56
N ASN A 261 1.78 -29.57 1.66
CA ASN A 261 1.81 -31.02 1.78
C ASN A 261 0.69 -31.70 0.97
N ALA A 262 0.75 -33.02 0.83
CA ALA A 262 -0.28 -33.81 0.12
C ALA A 262 -1.70 -33.65 0.68
N ARG A 263 -1.86 -33.13 1.92
CA ARG A 263 -3.16 -32.84 2.55
C ARG A 263 -3.65 -31.42 2.31
N GLY A 264 -2.94 -30.62 1.49
CA GLY A 264 -3.29 -29.23 1.21
C GLY A 264 -2.94 -28.24 2.34
N ASN A 265 -2.13 -28.65 3.31
CA ASN A 265 -1.72 -27.79 4.43
C ASN A 265 -0.34 -27.20 4.20
N MET A 266 -0.21 -25.92 4.56
CA MET A 266 1.06 -25.19 4.57
C MET A 266 2.02 -25.76 5.62
N GLN A 267 3.27 -25.99 5.20
CA GLN A 267 4.38 -26.36 6.07
C GLN A 267 5.61 -25.51 5.74
N PHE A 268 6.36 -25.14 6.77
CA PHE A 268 7.67 -24.52 6.54
C PHE A 268 8.64 -25.56 6.00
N GLU A 269 9.48 -25.16 5.05
CA GLU A 269 10.48 -26.04 4.46
C GLU A 269 11.56 -26.42 5.47
N ASP A 270 12.04 -25.47 6.29
CA ASP A 270 13.00 -25.81 7.35
C ASP A 270 12.32 -26.60 8.47
N GLN A 271 13.01 -27.67 8.90
CA GLN A 271 12.53 -28.58 9.93
C GLN A 271 12.11 -27.83 11.20
N PRO A 272 10.89 -28.06 11.70
CA PRO A 272 10.44 -27.43 12.93
C PRO A 272 11.17 -28.05 14.12
N ASP A 273 11.95 -27.23 14.82
CA ASP A 273 12.31 -27.51 16.21
C ASP A 273 11.04 -27.36 17.07
N LYS A 274 10.19 -28.41 17.05
CA LYS A 274 8.85 -28.45 17.67
C LYS A 274 8.89 -28.31 19.20
N ARG A 275 10.07 -28.40 19.81
CA ARG A 275 10.26 -28.45 21.26
C ARG A 275 10.31 -27.07 21.94
N ASN A 276 10.42 -25.97 21.19
CA ASN A 276 10.55 -24.63 21.78
C ASN A 276 9.29 -23.74 21.57
N PRO A 277 8.49 -23.48 22.64
CA PRO A 277 7.30 -22.63 22.58
C PRO A 277 7.57 -21.19 22.14
N VAL A 278 8.75 -20.65 22.46
CA VAL A 278 9.15 -19.28 22.09
C VAL A 278 9.36 -19.17 20.58
N LYS A 279 9.98 -20.17 19.95
CA LYS A 279 10.14 -20.24 18.49
C LYS A 279 8.76 -20.34 17.79
N LYS A 280 7.81 -21.08 18.36
CA LYS A 280 6.43 -21.18 17.83
C LYS A 280 5.68 -19.83 17.83
N LYS A 281 5.80 -19.04 18.91
CA LYS A 281 5.18 -17.70 18.99
C LYS A 281 5.81 -16.70 18.00
N LYS A 282 7.13 -16.77 17.78
CA LYS A 282 7.84 -15.92 16.81
C LYS A 282 7.39 -16.21 15.36
N ARG A 283 7.21 -17.50 15.02
CA ARG A 283 6.73 -17.94 13.70
C ARG A 283 5.36 -17.39 13.30
N ALA A 284 4.46 -17.15 14.25
CA ALA A 284 3.11 -16.65 13.97
C ALA A 284 3.07 -15.21 13.41
N VAL A 285 4.21 -14.52 13.35
CA VAL A 285 4.40 -13.18 12.76
C VAL A 285 5.61 -13.13 11.82
N GLU A 286 5.97 -14.27 11.23
CA GLU A 286 6.97 -14.37 10.15
C GLU A 286 6.26 -14.33 8.79
N LEU A 287 6.80 -13.55 7.85
CA LEU A 287 6.34 -13.57 6.46
C LEU A 287 6.77 -14.86 5.79
N VAL A 288 5.94 -15.36 4.88
CA VAL A 288 6.19 -16.62 4.15
C VAL A 288 6.08 -16.43 2.64
N PHE A 289 6.87 -17.19 1.90
CA PHE A 289 6.90 -17.15 0.43
C PHE A 289 7.02 -18.57 -0.15
N LEU A 290 6.68 -18.72 -1.43
CA LEU A 290 6.71 -19.98 -2.19
C LEU A 290 7.79 -19.95 -3.27
N ASP A 291 7.84 -18.85 -4.02
CA ASP A 291 8.64 -18.73 -5.23
C ASP A 291 9.90 -17.91 -4.98
N ASP A 292 10.98 -18.26 -5.65
CA ASP A 292 12.18 -17.43 -5.66
C ASP A 292 11.91 -16.11 -6.38
N SER A 293 12.52 -15.03 -5.86
CA SER A 293 12.41 -13.71 -6.46
C SER A 293 13.05 -13.71 -7.87
N PRO A 294 12.36 -13.18 -8.91
CA PRO A 294 12.91 -13.11 -10.25
C PRO A 294 14.08 -12.12 -10.35
N ASP A 295 14.75 -12.10 -11.50
CA ASP A 295 15.73 -11.07 -11.80
C ASP A 295 15.05 -9.71 -12.08
N TYR A 296 15.06 -8.83 -11.09
CA TYR A 296 14.52 -7.47 -11.20
C TYR A 296 15.39 -6.51 -12.03
N CYS A 297 16.55 -6.94 -12.54
CA CYS A 297 17.43 -6.07 -13.32
C CYS A 297 16.86 -5.73 -14.70
N LYS A 298 16.19 -6.68 -15.35
CA LYS A 298 15.63 -6.55 -16.70
C LYS A 298 14.11 -6.44 -16.62
N ALA A 299 13.51 -5.80 -17.62
CA ALA A 299 12.08 -5.75 -17.74
C ALA A 299 11.57 -7.07 -18.35
N ASP A 300 10.60 -7.70 -17.68
CA ASP A 300 9.94 -8.90 -18.17
C ASP A 300 8.46 -8.91 -17.73
N ARG A 301 7.56 -8.87 -18.73
CA ARG A 301 6.11 -8.84 -18.53
C ARG A 301 5.55 -10.14 -17.94
N SER A 302 6.23 -11.26 -18.15
CA SER A 302 5.79 -12.57 -17.67
C SER A 302 5.95 -12.65 -16.15
N SER A 303 7.14 -12.31 -15.64
CA SER A 303 7.43 -12.19 -14.20
C SER A 303 6.86 -10.92 -13.55
N GLY A 304 6.49 -9.91 -14.34
CA GLY A 304 5.95 -8.63 -13.85
C GLY A 304 7.04 -7.65 -13.39
N THR A 305 8.27 -7.81 -13.89
CA THR A 305 9.41 -6.97 -13.53
C THR A 305 9.51 -5.76 -14.48
N THR A 306 9.75 -4.57 -13.93
CA THR A 306 9.92 -3.33 -14.72
C THR A 306 11.36 -3.07 -15.15
N GLY A 307 12.32 -3.79 -14.57
CA GLY A 307 13.75 -3.53 -14.74
C GLY A 307 14.25 -2.32 -13.96
N THR A 308 15.58 -2.12 -13.98
CA THR A 308 16.25 -0.99 -13.28
C THR A 308 16.78 0.11 -14.21
N LYS A 309 16.56 -0.01 -15.51
CA LYS A 309 16.94 1.02 -16.49
C LYS A 309 16.22 2.34 -16.19
N GLY A 310 16.93 3.46 -16.29
CA GLY A 310 16.37 4.79 -16.03
C GLY A 310 16.25 5.15 -14.54
N ARG A 311 16.68 4.27 -13.62
CA ARG A 311 16.63 4.56 -12.18
C ARG A 311 17.84 5.36 -11.71
N ILE A 312 17.59 6.29 -10.80
CA ILE A 312 18.63 7.09 -10.16
C ILE A 312 19.37 6.23 -9.13
N CYS A 313 20.71 6.24 -9.19
CA CYS A 313 21.60 5.51 -8.29
C CYS A 313 22.62 6.45 -7.63
N LYS A 314 23.29 5.95 -6.58
CA LYS A 314 24.40 6.66 -5.92
C LYS A 314 25.73 6.01 -6.24
N LYS A 315 26.76 6.81 -6.49
CA LYS A 315 28.12 6.32 -6.74
C LYS A 315 28.80 5.74 -5.49
N ASP A 316 28.32 6.08 -4.30
CA ASP A 316 28.82 5.53 -3.03
C ASP A 316 28.57 4.01 -2.94
N PRO A 317 29.62 3.17 -2.85
CA PRO A 317 29.47 1.72 -2.75
C PRO A 317 28.69 1.26 -1.51
N ASN A 318 28.70 2.04 -0.42
CA ASN A 318 28.00 1.72 0.82
C ASN A 318 26.53 2.17 0.81
N ALA A 319 26.11 2.92 -0.22
CA ALA A 319 24.72 3.33 -0.35
C ALA A 319 23.83 2.12 -0.65
N SER A 320 22.64 2.11 -0.04
CA SER A 320 21.59 1.11 -0.30
C SER A 320 21.21 1.02 -1.80
N ASN A 321 21.26 2.14 -2.50
CA ASN A 321 21.01 2.27 -3.93
C ASN A 321 22.29 2.51 -4.76
N SER A 322 23.40 1.87 -4.37
CA SER A 322 24.66 1.93 -5.12
C SER A 322 24.46 1.59 -6.60
N CYS A 323 25.10 2.36 -7.49
CA CYS A 323 25.05 2.14 -8.94
C CYS A 323 25.56 0.74 -9.33
N ASP A 324 26.54 0.20 -8.61
CA ASP A 324 27.07 -1.15 -8.86
C ASP A 324 26.00 -2.22 -8.65
N LEU A 325 25.13 -2.00 -7.67
CA LEU A 325 24.11 -2.97 -7.26
C LEU A 325 22.80 -2.77 -8.02
N LEU A 326 22.39 -1.52 -8.24
CA LEU A 326 21.12 -1.15 -8.87
C LEU A 326 21.18 -1.27 -10.41
N CYS A 327 22.30 -0.90 -11.04
CA CYS A 327 22.43 -0.90 -12.49
C CYS A 327 22.86 -2.26 -13.08
N CYS A 328 23.09 -3.26 -12.21
CA CYS A 328 23.33 -4.64 -12.60
C CYS A 328 24.46 -4.80 -13.63
N GLY A 329 25.56 -4.07 -13.46
CA GLY A 329 26.72 -4.11 -14.34
C GLY A 329 26.58 -3.40 -15.70
N ARG A 330 25.43 -2.80 -16.01
CA ARG A 330 25.22 -2.07 -17.29
C ARG A 330 25.89 -0.68 -17.34
N GLY A 331 26.40 -0.21 -16.20
CA GLY A 331 26.89 1.16 -16.03
C GLY A 331 25.75 2.17 -15.86
N TYR A 332 26.13 3.45 -15.79
CA TYR A 332 25.22 4.57 -15.59
C TYR A 332 25.68 5.79 -16.38
N ASP A 333 24.74 6.63 -16.79
CA ASP A 333 25.01 7.96 -17.32
C ASP A 333 25.05 8.96 -16.17
N SER A 334 25.88 10.00 -16.30
CA SER A 334 26.03 11.03 -15.28
C SER A 334 25.83 12.40 -15.90
N TYR A 335 25.04 13.25 -15.26
CA TYR A 335 24.88 14.65 -15.62
C TYR A 335 24.80 15.52 -14.38
N THR A 336 25.10 16.81 -14.55
CA THR A 336 24.98 17.78 -13.46
C THR A 336 23.60 18.42 -13.54
N GLU A 337 22.84 18.32 -12.46
CA GLU A 337 21.54 18.97 -12.31
C GLU A 337 21.69 20.15 -11.34
N GLU A 338 21.23 21.32 -11.76
CA GLU A 338 21.13 22.49 -10.88
C GLU A 338 19.78 22.48 -10.18
N LYS A 339 19.80 22.34 -8.85
CA LYS A 339 18.61 22.33 -8.02
C LYS A 339 18.54 23.62 -7.21
N LEU A 340 17.41 24.30 -7.31
CA LEU A 340 17.09 25.42 -6.43
C LEU A 340 16.52 24.88 -5.12
N GLU A 341 17.23 25.13 -4.02
CA GLU A 341 16.79 24.72 -2.69
C GLU A 341 16.78 25.90 -1.72
N LYS A 342 15.91 25.81 -0.71
CA LYS A 342 15.85 26.78 0.38
C LYS A 342 17.10 26.60 1.24
N CYS A 343 17.85 27.68 1.39
CA CYS A 343 19.08 27.71 2.18
C CYS A 343 19.06 28.91 3.13
N ARG A 344 19.98 28.91 4.09
CA ARG A 344 20.22 30.04 5.00
C ARG A 344 18.93 30.58 5.65
N CYS A 345 18.05 29.67 6.03
CA CYS A 345 16.77 30.01 6.64
C CYS A 345 16.96 30.72 7.98
N LYS A 346 16.36 31.89 8.14
CA LYS A 346 16.31 32.66 9.38
C LYS A 346 14.88 32.75 9.88
N PHE A 347 14.69 32.55 11.19
CA PHE A 347 13.41 32.79 11.84
C PHE A 347 13.27 34.29 12.14
N GLN A 348 12.23 34.91 11.60
CA GLN A 348 11.82 36.26 11.98
C GLN A 348 10.86 36.17 13.16
N TRP A 349 11.22 36.84 14.25
CA TRP A 349 10.38 36.94 15.45
C TRP A 349 9.09 37.68 15.08
N CYS A 350 7.97 36.94 15.10
CA CYS A 350 6.64 37.17 14.49
C CYS A 350 6.15 35.98 13.62
N CYS A 351 6.82 34.82 13.71
CA CYS A 351 6.35 33.49 13.26
C CYS A 351 6.60 33.16 11.77
N LYS A 352 7.58 33.81 11.13
CA LYS A 352 7.93 33.51 9.73
C LYS A 352 9.34 32.97 9.62
N VAL A 353 9.51 31.86 8.89
CA VAL A 353 10.82 31.43 8.42
C VAL A 353 11.05 32.02 7.03
N VAL A 354 12.09 32.83 6.90
CA VAL A 354 12.51 33.41 5.61
C VAL A 354 13.80 32.71 5.19
N CYS A 355 13.80 32.11 4.00
CA CYS A 355 14.96 31.44 3.42
C CYS A 355 15.36 32.15 2.13
N GLU A 356 16.65 32.11 1.84
CA GLU A 356 17.18 32.44 0.51
C GLU A 356 17.00 31.21 -0.40
N MET A 357 16.93 31.44 -1.71
CA MET A 357 17.00 30.36 -2.70
C MET A 357 18.45 30.21 -3.16
N CYS A 358 19.09 29.10 -2.80
CA CYS A 358 20.43 28.77 -3.27
C CYS A 358 20.36 27.85 -4.48
N ARG A 359 21.32 28.03 -5.38
CA ARG A 359 21.62 27.10 -6.46
C ARG A 359 22.60 26.06 -5.92
N ASN A 360 22.19 24.81 -5.94
CA ASN A 360 23.05 23.68 -5.60
C ASN A 360 23.22 22.81 -6.85
N GLN A 361 24.46 22.50 -7.21
CA GLN A 361 24.76 21.62 -8.32
C GLN A 361 25.00 20.20 -7.78
N THR A 362 24.16 19.27 -8.20
CA THR A 362 24.27 17.86 -7.80
C THR A 362 24.51 16.98 -9.01
N GLN A 363 25.47 16.06 -8.90
CA GLN A 363 25.62 15.01 -9.92
C GLN A 363 24.52 13.97 -9.74
N VAL A 364 23.81 13.69 -10.82
CA VAL A 364 22.79 12.66 -10.89
C VAL A 364 23.31 11.52 -11.76
N HIS A 365 23.14 10.29 -11.28
CA HIS A 365 23.55 9.08 -11.98
C HIS A 365 22.32 8.24 -12.31
N ILE A 366 22.17 7.84 -13.58
CA ILE A 366 21.01 7.07 -14.06
C ILE A 366 21.48 5.76 -14.70
N CYS A 367 20.90 4.64 -14.27
CA CYS A 367 21.23 3.32 -14.83
C CYS A 367 20.87 3.19 -16.31
N LYS A 368 21.78 2.60 -17.10
CA LYS A 368 21.62 2.35 -18.54
C LYS A 368 20.62 1.25 -18.89
#